data_AF-A0ABD7X0J1-F1
#
_entry.id   AF-A0ABD7X0J1-F1
#
_cell.length_a   1.000
_cell.length_b   1.000
_cell.length_c   1.000
_cell.angle_alpha   90.00
_cell.angle_beta   90.00
_cell.angle_gamma   90.00
#
_symmetry.space_group_name_H-M   'P 1'
#
loop_
_entity.id
_entity.type
_entity.pdbx_description
1 polymer ?
#
loop_
_entity_poly.entity_id
_entity_poly.type
_entity_poly.pdbx_seq_one_letter_code
_entity_poly.pdbx_strand_id
1 'polypeptide(L)'
;MNNNTDTVENKVEDKLNEMSQEKKDNILSSFNEFKSYLGDKVTKGEKLGLNDNQLALAAKKIADYLATHEEPQNEEQYLLHELWKVGNEEEQHHLAHMLVKLVKE
;
A
#
# COMPACT_ATOMS: atom_id res chain seq x y z
N MET A 1 -12.75 5.55 -34.96
CA MET A 1 -11.97 5.62 -33.71
C MET A 1 -12.46 4.51 -32.79
N ASN A 2 -11.53 3.67 -32.34
CA ASN A 2 -11.58 2.60 -31.32
C ASN A 2 -12.93 1.99 -30.85
N ASN A 3 -13.31 0.84 -31.41
CA ASN A 3 -14.25 -0.12 -30.81
C ASN A 3 -13.56 -1.10 -29.84
N ASN A 4 -12.24 -0.99 -29.66
CA ASN A 4 -11.44 -1.94 -28.90
C ASN A 4 -11.39 -1.63 -27.40
N THR A 5 -11.58 -0.36 -27.00
CA THR A 5 -11.57 0.08 -25.60
C THR A 5 -12.85 -0.38 -24.88
N ASP A 6 -14.01 -0.18 -25.49
CA ASP A 6 -15.32 -0.57 -24.93
C ASP A 6 -15.40 -2.09 -24.69
N THR A 7 -14.76 -2.89 -25.55
CA THR A 7 -14.76 -4.36 -25.41
C THR A 7 -13.84 -4.85 -24.29
N VAL A 8 -12.82 -4.06 -23.92
CA VAL A 8 -11.90 -4.37 -22.81
C VAL A 8 -12.50 -3.92 -21.49
N GLU A 9 -13.11 -2.73 -21.43
CA GLU A 9 -13.81 -2.22 -20.24
C GLU A 9 -14.93 -3.17 -19.80
N ASN A 10 -15.81 -3.58 -20.73
CA ASN A 10 -16.90 -4.52 -20.41
C ASN A 10 -16.37 -5.87 -19.88
N LYS A 11 -15.27 -6.40 -20.45
CA LYS A 11 -14.67 -7.66 -19.99
C LYS A 11 -14.00 -7.54 -18.62
N VAL A 12 -13.50 -6.35 -18.28
CA VAL A 12 -12.95 -6.06 -16.95
C VAL A 12 -14.08 -5.93 -15.94
N GLU A 13 -15.17 -5.23 -16.26
CA GLU A 13 -16.36 -5.12 -15.43
C GLU A 13 -17.01 -6.47 -15.14
N ASP A 14 -17.16 -7.34 -16.14
CA ASP A 14 -17.70 -8.69 -15.96
C ASP A 14 -16.85 -9.51 -14.97
N LYS A 15 -15.51 -9.47 -15.08
CA LYS A 15 -14.61 -10.12 -14.12
C LYS A 15 -14.64 -9.52 -12.72
N LEU A 16 -14.87 -8.20 -12.59
CA LEU A 16 -15.03 -7.53 -11.29
C LEU A 16 -16.37 -7.88 -10.63
N ASN A 17 -17.38 -8.22 -11.42
CA ASN A 17 -18.69 -8.72 -10.98
C ASN A 17 -18.67 -10.20 -10.61
N GLU A 18 -17.73 -11.00 -11.16
CA GLU A 18 -17.50 -12.39 -10.76
C GLU A 18 -16.89 -12.52 -9.35
N MET A 19 -16.35 -11.43 -8.79
CA MET A 19 -15.77 -11.45 -7.45
C MET A 19 -16.88 -11.41 -6.38
N SER A 20 -16.95 -12.45 -5.55
CA SER A 20 -17.97 -12.55 -4.49
C SER A 20 -17.89 -11.36 -3.53
N GLN A 21 -19.03 -10.95 -2.99
CA GLN A 21 -19.11 -9.87 -2.00
C GLN A 21 -18.21 -10.17 -0.79
N GLU A 22 -18.17 -11.42 -0.35
CA GLU A 22 -17.27 -11.90 0.71
C GLU A 22 -15.79 -11.60 0.42
N LYS A 23 -15.35 -11.82 -0.82
CA LYS A 23 -13.97 -11.53 -1.21
C LYS A 23 -13.69 -10.02 -1.23
N LYS A 24 -14.67 -9.20 -1.66
CA LYS A 24 -14.57 -7.73 -1.59
C LYS A 24 -14.45 -7.24 -0.16
N ASP A 25 -15.27 -7.78 0.73
CA ASP A 25 -15.28 -7.41 2.16
C ASP A 25 -13.97 -7.81 2.84
N ASN A 26 -13.42 -8.99 2.51
CA ASN A 26 -12.13 -9.45 3.03
C ASN A 26 -10.98 -8.53 2.62
N ILE A 27 -10.90 -8.11 1.34
CA ILE A 27 -9.87 -7.17 0.87
C ILE A 27 -9.96 -5.84 1.63
N LEU A 28 -11.17 -5.30 1.78
CA LEU A 28 -11.36 -4.04 2.52
C LEU A 28 -10.98 -4.17 4.00
N SER A 29 -11.29 -5.30 4.64
CA SER A 29 -10.88 -5.56 6.03
C SER A 29 -9.36 -5.63 6.15
N SER A 30 -8.70 -6.42 5.30
CA SER A 30 -7.24 -6.57 5.28
C SER A 30 -6.53 -5.24 5.01
N PHE A 31 -7.08 -4.41 4.11
CA PHE A 31 -6.57 -3.08 3.85
C PHE A 31 -6.69 -2.15 5.06
N ASN A 32 -7.82 -2.14 5.76
CA ASN A 32 -7.99 -1.32 6.96
C ASN A 32 -7.04 -1.74 8.08
N GLU A 33 -6.89 -3.04 8.31
CA GLU A 33 -5.92 -3.59 9.28
C GLU A 33 -4.48 -3.17 8.94
N PHE A 34 -4.11 -3.27 7.66
CA PHE A 34 -2.82 -2.83 7.17
C PHE A 34 -2.61 -1.32 7.37
N LYS A 35 -3.61 -0.49 7.05
CA LYS A 35 -3.56 0.96 7.28
C LYS A 35 -3.38 1.29 8.76
N SER A 36 -4.10 0.61 9.67
CA SER A 36 -3.94 0.78 11.11
C SER A 36 -2.53 0.38 11.59
N TYR A 37 -2.01 -0.76 11.11
CA TYR A 37 -0.65 -1.20 11.44
C TYR A 37 0.40 -0.16 11.03
N LEU A 38 0.31 0.36 9.80
CA LEU A 38 1.20 1.42 9.33
C LEU A 38 1.07 2.70 10.16
N GLY A 39 -0.15 3.12 10.46
CA GLY A 39 -0.44 4.31 11.28
C GLY A 39 0.21 4.23 12.66
N ASP A 40 0.09 3.09 13.33
CA ASP A 40 0.72 2.85 14.63
C ASP A 40 2.24 3.01 14.61
N LYS A 41 2.89 2.57 13.52
CA LYS A 41 4.34 2.71 13.35
C LYS A 41 4.72 4.16 13.07
N VAL A 42 3.97 4.86 12.23
CA VAL A 42 4.18 6.29 11.92
C VAL A 42 4.01 7.14 13.17
N THR A 43 2.92 6.98 13.93
CA THR A 43 2.67 7.73 15.18
C THR A 43 3.75 7.48 16.24
N LYS A 44 4.29 6.25 16.33
CA LYS A 44 5.43 5.97 17.21
C LYS A 44 6.69 6.73 16.78
N GLY A 45 6.92 6.91 15.48
CA GLY A 45 7.99 7.75 14.94
C GLY A 45 7.81 9.24 15.27
N GLU A 46 6.59 9.78 15.12
CA GLU A 46 6.29 11.18 15.42
C GLU A 46 6.49 11.53 16.90
N LYS A 47 6.09 10.62 17.81
CA LYS A 47 6.27 10.79 19.26
C LYS A 47 7.73 10.91 19.69
N LEU A 48 8.68 10.50 18.84
CA LEU A 48 10.12 10.66 19.06
C LEU A 48 10.66 12.02 18.57
N GLY A 49 9.79 12.94 18.09
CA GLY A 49 10.16 14.30 17.69
C GLY A 49 10.70 14.43 16.27
N LEU A 50 10.34 13.49 15.38
CA LEU A 50 10.79 13.47 13.99
C LEU A 50 10.00 14.50 13.13
N ASN A 51 10.70 15.41 12.46
CA ASN A 51 10.13 16.32 11.45
C ASN A 51 9.80 15.60 10.13
N ASP A 52 9.15 16.27 9.17
CA ASP A 52 8.66 15.64 7.92
C ASP A 52 9.74 14.88 7.12
N ASN A 53 10.97 15.39 7.06
CA ASN A 53 12.10 14.67 6.44
C ASN A 53 12.51 13.42 7.22
N GLN A 54 12.34 13.45 8.55
CA GLN A 54 12.59 12.30 9.42
C GLN A 54 11.42 11.29 9.41
N LEU A 55 10.20 11.74 9.11
CA LEU A 55 9.03 10.90 8.82
C LEU A 55 9.23 10.11 7.52
N ALA A 56 9.80 10.72 6.48
CA ALA A 56 10.22 10.02 5.26
C ALA A 56 11.24 8.91 5.57
N LEU A 57 12.18 9.19 6.47
CA LEU A 57 13.17 8.23 6.94
C LEU A 57 12.53 7.10 7.79
N ALA A 58 11.51 7.43 8.58
CA ALA A 58 10.73 6.46 9.34
C ALA A 58 9.88 5.56 8.42
N ALA A 59 9.26 6.14 7.39
CA ALA A 59 8.52 5.41 6.36
C ALA A 59 9.45 4.53 5.51
N LYS A 60 10.66 5.01 5.17
CA LYS A 60 11.73 4.19 4.59
C LYS A 60 12.10 3.03 5.51
N LYS A 61 12.27 3.25 6.81
CA LYS A 61 12.51 2.16 7.77
C LYS A 61 11.35 1.18 7.92
N ILE A 62 10.09 1.64 7.82
CA ILE A 62 8.91 0.77 7.86
C ILE A 62 8.83 -0.06 6.58
N ALA A 63 9.08 0.54 5.43
CA ALA A 63 9.14 -0.16 4.16
C ALA A 63 10.34 -1.12 4.09
N ASP A 64 11.51 -0.73 4.59
CA ASP A 64 12.68 -1.61 4.73
C ASP A 64 12.37 -2.77 5.69
N TYR A 65 11.65 -2.53 6.79
CA TYR A 65 11.21 -3.58 7.73
C TYR A 65 10.26 -4.57 7.04
N LEU A 66 9.28 -4.07 6.27
CA LEU A 66 8.37 -4.88 5.47
C LEU A 66 9.09 -5.61 4.30
N ALA A 67 10.15 -5.03 3.77
CA ALA A 67 10.94 -5.63 2.70
C ALA A 67 11.88 -6.74 3.20
N THR A 68 12.31 -6.69 4.46
CA THR A 68 13.39 -7.54 4.96
C THR A 68 12.98 -8.62 5.96
N HIS A 69 11.83 -8.50 6.67
CA HIS A 69 11.58 -9.34 7.86
C HIS A 69 10.19 -9.99 7.99
N GLU A 70 9.25 -9.79 7.07
CA GLU A 70 7.93 -10.45 7.13
C GLU A 70 7.68 -11.21 5.82
N GLU A 71 7.43 -12.52 5.91
CA GLU A 71 6.60 -13.15 4.88
C GLU A 71 5.29 -12.38 4.86
N PRO A 72 4.89 -11.80 3.72
CA PRO A 72 3.73 -10.92 3.66
C PRO A 72 2.50 -11.67 4.15
N GLN A 73 1.87 -11.13 5.19
CA GLN A 73 0.76 -11.79 5.89
C GLN A 73 -0.60 -11.54 5.21
N ASN A 74 -0.66 -10.57 4.29
CA ASN A 74 -1.84 -10.27 3.48
C ASN A 74 -1.46 -9.73 2.09
N GLU A 75 -2.46 -9.53 1.23
CA GLU A 75 -2.30 -9.09 -0.16
C GLU A 75 -1.69 -7.68 -0.25
N GLU A 76 -2.01 -6.79 0.70
CA GLU A 76 -1.51 -5.41 0.73
C GLU A 76 -0.03 -5.31 1.09
N GLN A 77 0.42 -6.11 2.07
CA GLN A 77 1.83 -6.23 2.42
C GLN A 77 2.63 -6.81 1.25
N TYR A 78 2.08 -7.81 0.55
CA TYR A 78 2.71 -8.38 -0.64
C TYR A 78 2.83 -7.35 -1.77
N LEU A 79 1.76 -6.60 -2.05
CA LEU A 79 1.77 -5.53 -3.04
C LEU A 79 2.84 -4.49 -2.72
N LEU A 80 2.90 -4.02 -1.47
CA LEU A 80 3.89 -3.03 -1.07
C LEU A 80 5.32 -3.56 -1.21
N HIS A 81 5.55 -4.82 -0.81
CA HIS A 81 6.84 -5.48 -0.96
C HIS A 81 7.31 -5.52 -2.42
N GLU A 82 6.42 -5.90 -3.34
CA GLU A 82 6.74 -5.97 -4.77
C GLU A 82 6.97 -4.58 -5.38
N LEU A 83 6.15 -3.57 -5.02
CA LEU A 83 6.36 -2.19 -5.45
C LEU A 83 7.70 -1.61 -4.96
N TRP A 84 8.07 -1.91 -3.72
CA TRP A 84 9.34 -1.47 -3.14
C TRP A 84 10.55 -2.11 -3.85
N LYS A 85 10.46 -3.41 -4.16
CA LYS A 85 11.50 -4.17 -4.86
C LYS A 85 11.79 -3.65 -6.26
N VAL A 86 10.76 -3.26 -7.01
CA VAL A 86 10.92 -2.79 -8.40
C VAL A 86 11.26 -1.31 -8.49
N GLY A 87 11.00 -0.54 -7.43
CA GLY A 87 11.27 0.90 -7.39
C GLY A 87 12.74 1.23 -7.18
N ASN A 88 13.21 2.30 -7.81
CA ASN A 88 14.49 2.93 -7.50
C ASN A 88 14.43 3.78 -6.21
N GLU A 89 15.55 4.34 -5.76
CA GLU A 89 15.60 5.09 -4.49
C GLU A 89 14.64 6.31 -4.44
N GLU A 90 14.48 7.01 -5.56
CA GLU A 90 13.55 8.14 -5.66
C GLU A 90 12.10 7.68 -5.60
N GLU A 91 11.76 6.59 -6.29
CA GLU A 91 10.41 5.99 -6.27
C GLU A 91 10.05 5.44 -4.90
N GLN A 92 11.00 4.77 -4.24
CA GLN A 92 10.86 4.30 -2.85
C GLN A 92 10.62 5.46 -1.89
N HIS A 93 11.34 6.57 -2.06
CA HIS A 93 11.14 7.78 -1.25
C HIS A 93 9.73 8.38 -1.44
N HIS A 94 9.25 8.48 -2.68
CA HIS A 94 7.90 8.94 -2.98
C HIS A 94 6.82 7.98 -2.45
N LEU A 95 7.02 6.67 -2.58
CA LEU A 95 6.13 5.64 -2.05
C LEU A 95 6.02 5.76 -0.52
N ALA A 96 7.15 5.92 0.16
CA ALA A 96 7.20 6.16 1.60
C ALA A 96 6.39 7.41 2.01
N HIS A 97 6.52 8.52 1.27
CA HIS A 97 5.71 9.73 1.48
C HIS A 97 4.21 9.48 1.29
N MET A 98 3.82 8.70 0.28
CA MET A 98 2.42 8.37 0.02
C MET A 98 1.82 7.53 1.15
N LEU A 99 2.58 6.56 1.70
CA LEU A 99 2.13 5.77 2.84
C LEU A 99 1.90 6.63 4.09
N VAL A 100 2.77 7.61 4.36
CA VAL A 100 2.59 8.55 5.48
C VAL A 100 1.32 9.39 5.30
N LYS A 101 1.04 9.86 4.08
CA LYS A 101 -0.20 10.60 3.80
C LYS A 101 -1.43 9.71 3.95
N LEU A 102 -1.37 8.48 3.43
CA LEU A 102 -2.45 7.50 3.48
C LEU A 102 -2.90 7.21 4.92
N VAL A 103 -1.97 7.07 5.86
CA VAL A 103 -2.31 6.78 7.27
C VAL A 103 -2.78 7.99 8.06
N LYS A 104 -2.54 9.21 7.55
CA LYS A 104 -2.95 10.48 8.18
C LYS A 104 -4.33 10.96 7.70
N GLU A 105 -4.87 10.35 6.66
CA GLU A 105 -6.25 10.54 6.18
C GLU A 105 -7.25 9.77 7.05
#